data_AF-A0A9P5VCX8-F1
#
_entry.id   AF-A0A9P5VCX8-F1
#
_cell.length_a   1.000
_cell.length_b   1.000
_cell.length_c   1.000
_cell.angle_alpha   90.00
_cell.angle_beta   90.00
_cell.angle_gamma   90.00
#
_symmetry.space_group_name_H-M   'P 1'
#
loop_
_entity.id
_entity.type
_entity.pdbx_description
1 polymer ?
#
loop_
_entity_poly.entity_id
_entity_poly.type
_entity_poly.pdbx_seq_one_letter_code
_entity_poly.pdbx_strand_id
1 'polypeptide(L)'
;MASVNQDTASVVLNQPNNSGLLIAIHPLTLLNISDHFTRTVIQQASPGPVHVIGALLGIQSGREVEIFNSYELQFAIQPDGSIRIHEEYFVTKQEQFRQVFPSYDFLGWYTVGRKPSMIDIDVLQQLMTYNESPLFLQMDPNEVPTPARSLPITVYESIVDIVDGQPQPMFIKAAYKVETGEAERIAVDHVAHAATHQEGESSLVNHLSGQQNAIKMLDTRIKLLHEYLQDSVNGKVPKDHDLERQISSLCNRLPTISGQAFEEEFMTEYNDVLLTSYLATVTKGIHAMSDMVDKFNVVASQNSHHGQGRARRGLMG
;
A
#
# COMPACT_ATOMS: atom_id res chain seq x y z
N MET A 1 -32.91 -39.96 11.48
CA MET A 1 -32.35 -38.63 11.79
C MET A 1 -31.26 -38.35 10.76
N ALA A 2 -31.65 -37.81 9.61
CA ALA A 2 -30.73 -37.40 8.56
C ALA A 2 -30.39 -35.92 8.82
N SER A 3 -29.12 -35.65 9.12
CA SER A 3 -28.56 -34.30 9.20
C SER A 3 -28.54 -33.71 7.79
N VAL A 4 -29.39 -32.73 7.55
CA VAL A 4 -29.36 -31.88 6.37
C VAL A 4 -28.11 -31.01 6.49
N ASN A 5 -27.09 -31.30 5.68
CA ASN A 5 -26.04 -30.34 5.38
C ASN A 5 -26.70 -29.18 4.63
N GLN A 6 -26.89 -28.06 5.31
CA GLN A 6 -27.13 -26.78 4.65
C GLN A 6 -25.82 -26.37 3.98
N ASP A 7 -25.64 -26.77 2.72
CA ASP A 7 -24.72 -26.07 1.83
C ASP A 7 -25.24 -24.63 1.73
N THR A 8 -24.56 -23.71 2.43
CA THR A 8 -24.84 -22.28 2.30
C THR A 8 -24.57 -21.88 0.86
N ALA A 9 -25.63 -21.48 0.14
CA ALA A 9 -25.52 -21.00 -1.24
C ALA A 9 -24.42 -19.92 -1.31
N SER A 10 -23.39 -20.18 -2.11
CA SER A 10 -22.27 -19.25 -2.22
C SER A 10 -22.73 -17.98 -2.94
N VAL A 11 -22.51 -16.82 -2.32
CA VAL A 11 -22.81 -15.50 -2.91
C VAL A 11 -21.68 -15.00 -3.81
N VAL A 12 -20.68 -15.85 -4.09
CA VAL A 12 -19.50 -15.52 -4.91
C VAL A 12 -19.47 -16.40 -6.15
N LEU A 13 -19.35 -15.77 -7.30
CA LEU A 13 -19.21 -16.44 -8.59
C LEU A 13 -17.77 -16.89 -8.80
N ASN A 14 -17.60 -18.15 -9.20
CA ASN A 14 -16.29 -18.79 -9.40
C ASN A 14 -15.72 -18.61 -10.82
N GLN A 15 -16.24 -17.65 -11.58
CA GLN A 15 -15.80 -17.36 -12.95
C GLN A 15 -14.76 -16.24 -12.99
N PRO A 16 -13.88 -16.19 -14.00
CA PRO A 16 -12.93 -15.10 -14.15
C PRO A 16 -13.67 -13.78 -14.39
N ASN A 17 -13.20 -12.72 -13.72
CA ASN A 17 -13.73 -11.39 -13.88
C ASN A 17 -13.15 -10.73 -15.14
N ASN A 18 -14.04 -10.28 -16.04
CA ASN A 18 -13.69 -9.66 -17.31
C ASN A 18 -14.12 -8.17 -17.38
N SER A 19 -14.34 -7.52 -16.22
CA SER A 19 -14.73 -6.09 -16.15
C SER A 19 -13.70 -5.16 -16.79
N GLY A 20 -12.42 -5.53 -16.72
CA GLY A 20 -11.30 -4.70 -17.15
C GLY A 20 -11.04 -3.50 -16.24
N LEU A 21 -11.61 -3.48 -15.04
CA LEU A 21 -11.32 -2.47 -14.01
C LEU A 21 -9.90 -2.68 -13.45
N LEU A 22 -9.19 -1.58 -13.31
CA LEU A 22 -7.86 -1.52 -12.73
C LEU A 22 -7.97 -0.92 -11.34
N ILE A 23 -7.95 -1.78 -10.32
CA ILE A 23 -8.14 -1.38 -8.93
C ILE A 23 -6.77 -1.20 -8.27
N ALA A 24 -6.50 0.00 -7.78
CA ALA A 24 -5.34 0.32 -6.98
C ALA A 24 -5.77 0.63 -5.54
N ILE A 25 -5.05 0.07 -4.57
CA ILE A 25 -5.32 0.28 -3.15
C ILE A 25 -4.10 0.92 -2.51
N HIS A 26 -4.31 2.04 -1.83
CA HIS A 26 -3.28 2.70 -1.05
C HIS A 26 -3.13 2.04 0.34
N PRO A 27 -1.90 1.84 0.83
CA PRO A 27 -1.61 1.31 2.17
C PRO A 27 -2.39 1.96 3.32
N LEU A 28 -2.62 3.27 3.28
CA LEU A 28 -3.38 3.97 4.32
C LEU A 28 -4.76 3.34 4.54
N THR A 29 -5.46 2.95 3.48
CA THR A 29 -6.75 2.26 3.53
C THR A 29 -6.63 0.95 4.32
N LEU A 30 -5.58 0.17 4.08
CA LEU A 30 -5.37 -1.11 4.76
C LEU A 30 -5.03 -0.91 6.25
N LEU A 31 -4.23 0.11 6.56
CA LEU A 31 -3.91 0.49 7.94
C LEU A 31 -5.16 0.94 8.71
N ASN A 32 -6.02 1.75 8.09
CA ASN A 32 -7.29 2.17 8.69
C ASN A 32 -8.21 0.99 8.98
N ILE A 33 -8.32 0.01 8.07
CA ILE A 33 -9.14 -1.19 8.28
C ILE A 33 -8.57 -2.02 9.43
N SER A 34 -7.25 -2.21 9.47
CA SER A 34 -6.56 -2.95 10.53
C SER A 34 -6.72 -2.28 11.90
N ASP A 35 -6.58 -0.96 11.95
CA ASP A 35 -6.80 -0.14 13.16
C ASP A 35 -8.26 -0.22 13.63
N HIS A 36 -9.23 -0.02 12.72
CA HIS A 36 -10.66 -0.14 13.01
C HIS A 36 -10.98 -1.52 13.61
N PHE A 37 -10.50 -2.60 12.99
CA PHE A 37 -10.68 -3.96 13.51
C PHE A 37 -10.07 -4.12 14.91
N THR A 38 -8.81 -3.75 15.07
CA THR A 38 -8.08 -3.93 16.33
C THR A 38 -8.73 -3.14 17.47
N ARG A 39 -9.14 -1.90 17.22
CA ARG A 39 -9.83 -1.06 18.20
C ARG A 39 -11.17 -1.66 18.59
N THR A 40 -11.97 -2.12 17.63
CA THR A 40 -13.28 -2.73 17.91
C THR A 40 -13.14 -4.01 18.73
N VAL A 41 -12.15 -4.85 18.41
CA VAL A 41 -11.85 -6.07 19.18
C VAL A 41 -11.49 -5.73 20.63
N ILE A 42 -10.64 -4.72 20.85
CA ILE A 42 -10.21 -4.32 22.20
C ILE A 42 -11.35 -3.68 23.00
N GLN A 43 -12.22 -2.90 22.36
CA GLN A 43 -13.35 -2.23 23.01
C GLN A 43 -14.50 -3.19 23.34
N GLN A 44 -14.63 -4.30 22.61
CA GLN A 44 -15.65 -5.31 22.90
C GLN A 44 -15.37 -6.01 24.24
N ALA A 45 -16.17 -5.67 25.25
CA ALA A 45 -16.07 -6.25 26.59
C ALA A 45 -16.59 -7.69 26.70
N SER A 46 -17.33 -8.18 25.71
CA SER A 46 -17.98 -9.50 25.72
C SER A 46 -17.55 -10.34 24.51
N PRO A 47 -17.33 -11.65 24.68
CA PRO A 47 -17.02 -12.54 23.57
C PRO A 47 -18.21 -12.64 22.61
N GLY A 48 -17.98 -12.34 21.34
CA GLY A 48 -18.99 -12.36 20.28
C GLY A 48 -18.38 -12.12 18.90
N PRO A 49 -19.17 -12.23 17.82
CA PRO A 49 -18.72 -11.87 16.48
C PRO A 49 -18.41 -10.37 16.41
N VAL A 50 -17.27 -10.04 15.82
CA VAL A 50 -16.84 -8.65 15.61
C VAL A 50 -17.33 -8.20 14.25
N HIS A 51 -18.21 -7.21 14.22
CA HIS A 51 -18.68 -6.60 12.99
C HIS A 51 -17.96 -5.28 12.78
N VAL A 52 -17.34 -5.13 11.62
CA VAL A 52 -16.58 -3.94 11.22
C VAL A 52 -17.03 -3.60 9.81
N ILE A 53 -17.58 -2.42 9.62
CA ILE A 53 -18.03 -1.95 8.31
C ILE A 53 -17.53 -0.53 8.14
N GLY A 54 -16.99 -0.23 6.96
CA GLY A 54 -16.62 1.12 6.60
C GLY A 54 -16.74 1.39 5.11
N ALA A 55 -16.65 2.67 4.75
CA ALA A 55 -16.66 3.15 3.39
C ALA A 55 -15.24 3.32 2.85
N LEU A 56 -15.07 3.09 1.55
CA LEU A 56 -13.86 3.31 0.78
C LEU A 56 -14.02 4.57 -0.06
N LEU A 57 -13.00 5.42 -0.01
CA LEU A 57 -12.96 6.70 -0.70
C LEU A 57 -11.80 6.74 -1.68
N GLY A 58 -12.03 7.40 -2.81
CA GLY A 58 -10.96 7.71 -3.72
C GLY A 58 -11.45 8.26 -5.05
N ILE A 59 -10.70 8.02 -6.12
CA ILE A 59 -10.94 8.60 -7.43
C ILE A 59 -11.16 7.49 -8.44
N GLN A 60 -12.11 7.70 -9.35
CA GLN A 60 -12.30 6.86 -10.52
C GLN A 60 -12.09 7.67 -11.80
N SER A 61 -11.11 7.26 -12.61
CA SER A 61 -10.82 7.82 -13.93
C SER A 61 -11.09 6.76 -15.00
N GLY A 62 -12.32 6.73 -15.51
CA GLY A 62 -12.76 5.70 -16.45
C GLY A 62 -12.77 4.31 -15.82
N ARG A 63 -11.80 3.46 -16.20
CA ARG A 63 -11.64 2.09 -15.66
C ARG A 63 -10.56 1.97 -14.59
N GLU A 64 -9.87 3.07 -14.27
CA GLU A 64 -8.89 3.10 -13.20
C GLU A 64 -9.58 3.59 -11.93
N VAL A 65 -9.52 2.77 -10.88
CA VAL A 65 -10.12 3.04 -9.58
C VAL A 65 -9.01 3.04 -8.55
N GLU A 66 -8.76 4.19 -7.95
CA GLU A 66 -7.72 4.37 -6.92
C GLU A 66 -8.37 4.63 -5.58
N ILE A 67 -8.20 3.69 -4.63
CA ILE A 67 -8.74 3.77 -3.28
C ILE A 67 -7.66 4.34 -2.36
N PHE A 68 -7.85 5.60 -1.97
CA PHE A 68 -6.88 6.37 -1.19
C PHE A 68 -7.11 6.31 0.32
N ASN A 69 -8.37 6.23 0.74
CA ASN A 69 -8.74 6.39 2.13
C ASN A 69 -10.00 5.59 2.47
N SER A 70 -10.32 5.53 3.77
CA SER A 70 -11.51 4.87 4.27
C SER A 70 -11.99 5.49 5.57
N TYR A 71 -13.28 5.31 5.88
CA TYR A 71 -13.85 5.71 7.17
C TYR A 71 -14.88 4.71 7.66
N GLU A 72 -15.12 4.73 8.96
CA GLU A 72 -15.99 3.79 9.66
C GLU A 72 -17.45 4.16 9.47
N LEU A 73 -18.32 3.16 9.28
CA LEU A 73 -19.76 3.36 9.19
C LEU A 73 -20.43 2.99 10.50
N GLN A 74 -21.45 3.77 10.86
CA GLN A 74 -22.37 3.39 11.93
C GLN A 74 -23.45 2.47 11.37
N PHE A 75 -23.74 1.40 12.09
CA PHE A 75 -24.79 0.45 11.74
C PHE A 75 -25.47 -0.13 12.98
N ALA A 76 -26.68 -0.66 12.80
CA ALA A 76 -27.40 -1.42 13.80
C ALA A 76 -27.53 -2.89 13.36
N ILE A 77 -27.30 -3.82 14.29
CA ILE A 77 -27.59 -5.24 14.07
C ILE A 77 -29.04 -5.49 14.48
N GLN A 78 -29.85 -5.96 13.55
CA GLN A 78 -31.26 -6.26 13.77
C GLN A 78 -31.43 -7.61 14.49
N PRO A 79 -32.60 -7.89 15.10
CA PRO A 79 -32.86 -9.15 15.80
C PRO A 79 -32.73 -10.41 14.93
N ASP A 80 -32.90 -10.27 13.61
CA ASP A 80 -32.74 -11.34 12.62
C ASP A 80 -31.28 -11.52 12.15
N GLY A 81 -30.35 -10.71 12.67
CA GLY A 81 -28.93 -10.71 12.30
C GLY A 81 -28.59 -9.87 11.07
N SER A 82 -29.57 -9.24 10.41
CA SER A 82 -29.32 -8.30 9.32
C SER A 82 -28.65 -7.03 9.83
N ILE A 83 -27.89 -6.35 8.96
CA ILE A 83 -27.16 -5.14 9.31
C ILE A 83 -27.78 -3.95 8.60
N ARG A 84 -28.17 -2.92 9.36
CA ARG A 84 -28.73 -1.69 8.81
C ARG A 84 -27.75 -0.52 8.97
N ILE A 85 -27.31 0.05 7.85
CA ILE A 85 -26.43 1.23 7.86
C ILE A 85 -27.23 2.47 8.25
N HIS A 86 -26.65 3.31 9.11
CA HIS A 86 -27.22 4.62 9.45
C HIS A 86 -26.99 5.62 8.31
N GLU A 87 -28.00 5.79 7.46
CA GLU A 87 -27.99 6.68 6.29
C GLU A 87 -27.62 8.13 6.61
N GLU A 88 -28.21 8.74 7.66
CA GLU A 88 -27.89 10.12 8.04
C GLU A 88 -26.41 10.28 8.42
N TYR A 89 -25.84 9.29 9.12
CA TYR A 89 -24.42 9.28 9.46
C TYR A 89 -23.56 9.15 8.20
N PHE A 90 -23.92 8.24 7.28
CA PHE A 90 -23.22 8.03 6.02
C PHE A 90 -23.15 9.33 5.21
N VAL A 91 -24.30 9.98 4.96
CA VAL A 91 -24.41 11.21 4.17
C VAL A 91 -23.64 12.35 4.84
N THR A 92 -23.79 12.52 6.15
CA THR A 92 -23.07 13.56 6.91
C THR A 92 -21.57 13.36 6.83
N LYS A 93 -21.09 12.13 6.98
CA LYS A 93 -19.66 11.82 6.88
C LYS A 93 -19.11 12.03 5.48
N GLN A 94 -19.85 11.61 4.45
CA GLN A 94 -19.45 11.81 3.07
C GLN A 94 -19.26 13.31 2.76
N GLU A 95 -20.18 14.17 3.20
CA GLU A 95 -20.06 15.62 3.00
C GLU A 95 -18.87 16.23 3.77
N GLN A 96 -18.58 15.75 4.99
CA GLN A 96 -17.40 16.18 5.73
C GLN A 96 -16.10 15.83 4.99
N PHE A 97 -16.01 14.62 4.43
CA PHE A 97 -14.83 14.21 3.65
C PHE A 97 -14.72 15.02 2.35
N ARG A 98 -15.85 15.35 1.71
CA ARG A 98 -15.85 16.16 0.48
C ARG A 98 -15.35 17.59 0.71
N GLN A 99 -15.47 18.14 1.92
CA GLN A 99 -14.89 19.44 2.26
C GLN A 99 -13.36 19.46 2.27
N VAL A 100 -12.73 18.34 2.66
CA VAL A 100 -11.27 18.22 2.74
C VAL A 100 -10.66 17.56 1.50
N PHE A 101 -11.39 16.65 0.85
CA PHE A 101 -10.99 15.96 -0.37
C PHE A 101 -12.10 16.06 -1.43
N PRO A 102 -12.22 17.21 -2.13
CA PRO A 102 -13.34 17.45 -3.06
C PRO A 102 -13.37 16.52 -4.28
N SER A 103 -12.23 15.92 -4.64
CA SER A 103 -12.12 14.98 -5.75
C SER A 103 -12.42 13.53 -5.33
N TYR A 104 -12.62 13.25 -4.04
CA TYR A 104 -12.85 11.89 -3.56
C TYR A 104 -14.34 11.60 -3.55
N ASP A 105 -14.69 10.48 -4.16
CA ASP A 105 -16.03 9.92 -4.16
C ASP A 105 -16.09 8.62 -3.37
N PHE A 106 -17.31 8.20 -3.04
CA PHE A 106 -17.58 6.90 -2.45
C PHE A 106 -17.43 5.81 -3.52
N LEU A 107 -16.40 4.99 -3.38
CA LEU A 107 -16.05 3.95 -4.36
C LEU A 107 -16.55 2.55 -3.98
N GLY A 108 -16.79 2.32 -2.69
CA GLY A 108 -17.04 0.99 -2.18
C GLY A 108 -17.04 0.92 -0.67
N TRP A 109 -17.03 -0.29 -0.13
CA TRP A 109 -17.08 -0.53 1.29
C TRP A 109 -16.21 -1.71 1.68
N TYR A 110 -15.89 -1.80 2.96
CA TYR A 110 -15.10 -2.89 3.50
C TYR A 110 -15.75 -3.56 4.70
N THR A 111 -15.38 -4.82 4.89
CA THR A 111 -15.64 -5.55 6.13
C THR A 111 -14.52 -6.52 6.46
N VAL A 112 -14.65 -7.19 7.60
CA VAL A 112 -13.69 -8.16 8.10
C VAL A 112 -14.37 -9.53 8.16
N GLY A 113 -13.78 -10.53 7.52
CA GLY A 113 -14.33 -11.88 7.47
C GLY A 113 -13.59 -12.79 6.49
N ARG A 114 -13.91 -14.09 6.54
CA ARG A 114 -13.24 -15.10 5.70
C ARG A 114 -13.80 -15.20 4.29
N LYS A 115 -15.12 -15.09 4.17
CA LYS A 115 -15.87 -15.23 2.91
C LYS A 115 -17.08 -14.32 2.91
N PRO A 116 -17.50 -13.81 1.75
CA PRO A 116 -18.75 -13.08 1.62
C PRO A 116 -19.96 -13.98 1.96
N SER A 117 -20.97 -13.39 2.55
CA SER A 117 -22.19 -14.00 3.06
C SER A 117 -23.43 -13.24 2.58
N MET A 118 -24.63 -13.75 2.88
CA MET A 118 -25.87 -13.07 2.51
C MET A 118 -26.07 -11.73 3.24
N ILE A 119 -25.46 -11.58 4.43
CA ILE A 119 -25.45 -10.29 5.16
C ILE A 119 -24.70 -9.24 4.34
N ASP A 120 -23.62 -9.63 3.68
CA ASP A 120 -22.83 -8.72 2.84
C ASP A 120 -23.60 -8.30 1.57
N ILE A 121 -24.50 -9.15 1.07
CA ILE A 121 -25.41 -8.81 -0.03
C ILE A 121 -26.47 -7.80 0.39
N ASP A 122 -27.04 -7.92 1.60
CA ASP A 122 -27.98 -6.93 2.14
C ASP A 122 -27.30 -5.56 2.33
N VAL A 123 -26.08 -5.55 2.87
CA VAL A 123 -25.27 -4.33 3.00
C VAL A 123 -24.96 -3.72 1.62
N LEU A 124 -24.58 -4.55 0.64
CA LEU A 124 -24.36 -4.11 -0.74
C LEU A 124 -25.59 -3.40 -1.31
N GLN A 125 -26.79 -3.99 -1.16
CA GLN A 125 -28.04 -3.41 -1.66
C GLN A 125 -28.35 -2.05 -1.03
N GLN A 126 -28.05 -1.86 0.26
CA GLN A 126 -28.22 -0.57 0.93
C GLN A 126 -27.29 0.49 0.31
N LEU A 127 -26.03 0.13 0.07
CA LEU A 127 -25.00 1.03 -0.46
C LEU A 127 -25.14 1.32 -1.95
N MET A 128 -25.80 0.45 -2.72
CA MET A 128 -26.11 0.65 -4.13
C MET A 128 -26.94 1.92 -4.40
N THR A 129 -27.60 2.46 -3.37
CA THR A 129 -28.32 3.75 -3.43
C THR A 129 -27.39 4.94 -3.66
N TYR A 130 -26.12 4.84 -3.25
CA TYR A 130 -25.14 5.92 -3.31
C TYR A 130 -24.09 5.74 -4.41
N ASN A 131 -23.84 4.51 -4.83
CA ASN A 131 -22.97 4.16 -5.94
C ASN A 131 -23.57 2.93 -6.64
N GLU A 132 -23.77 2.98 -7.95
CA GLU A 132 -24.44 1.91 -8.71
C GLU A 132 -23.67 0.58 -8.73
N SER A 133 -22.35 0.62 -8.53
CA SER A 133 -21.47 -0.55 -8.53
C SER A 133 -20.34 -0.38 -7.51
N PRO A 134 -20.66 -0.41 -6.20
CA PRO A 134 -19.67 -0.17 -5.16
C PRO A 134 -18.74 -1.39 -5.03
N LEU A 135 -17.44 -1.15 -4.96
CA LEU A 135 -16.46 -2.20 -4.69
C LEU A 135 -16.64 -2.77 -3.28
N PHE A 136 -16.38 -4.05 -3.11
CA PHE A 136 -16.40 -4.70 -1.79
C PHE A 136 -15.01 -5.24 -1.44
N LEU A 137 -14.41 -4.72 -0.38
CA LEU A 137 -13.13 -5.17 0.14
C LEU A 137 -13.33 -5.99 1.42
N GLN A 138 -12.89 -7.24 1.42
CA GLN A 138 -12.93 -8.09 2.61
C GLN A 138 -11.52 -8.41 3.11
N MET A 139 -11.26 -8.14 4.39
CA MET A 139 -10.02 -8.50 5.08
C MET A 139 -10.22 -9.73 5.98
N ASP A 140 -9.34 -10.73 5.91
CA ASP A 140 -9.34 -11.86 6.84
C ASP A 140 -8.14 -11.80 7.81
N PRO A 141 -8.32 -11.32 9.05
CA PRO A 141 -7.22 -11.13 9.99
C PRO A 141 -6.60 -12.46 10.45
N ASN A 142 -7.25 -13.60 10.15
CA ASN A 142 -6.76 -14.93 10.49
C ASN A 142 -6.12 -15.65 9.30
N GLU A 143 -6.10 -15.04 8.10
CA GLU A 143 -5.45 -15.65 6.93
C GLU A 143 -3.93 -15.64 7.12
N VAL A 144 -3.32 -16.81 7.02
CA VAL A 144 -1.87 -16.95 7.14
C VAL A 144 -1.23 -16.49 5.83
N PRO A 145 -0.30 -15.52 5.85
CA PRO A 145 0.37 -15.07 4.64
C PRO A 145 1.08 -16.24 3.93
N THR A 146 0.92 -16.33 2.61
CA THR A 146 1.64 -17.31 1.79
C THR A 146 2.50 -16.59 0.75
N PRO A 147 3.55 -17.22 0.20
CA PRO A 147 4.35 -16.61 -0.87
C PRO A 147 3.53 -16.19 -2.11
N ALA A 148 2.41 -16.87 -2.36
CA ALA A 148 1.47 -16.56 -3.45
C ALA A 148 0.49 -15.44 -3.09
N ARG A 149 0.23 -15.20 -1.80
CA ARG A 149 -0.74 -14.21 -1.31
C ARG A 149 -0.18 -13.48 -0.10
N SER A 150 0.41 -12.32 -0.38
CA SER A 150 1.15 -11.54 0.62
C SER A 150 0.26 -10.71 1.53
N LEU A 151 -1.01 -10.46 1.15
CA LEU A 151 -1.94 -9.63 1.91
C LEU A 151 -3.27 -10.38 2.12
N PRO A 152 -3.83 -10.32 3.34
CA PRO A 152 -5.04 -11.05 3.70
C PRO A 152 -6.31 -10.30 3.27
N ILE A 153 -6.36 -9.86 2.01
CA ILE A 153 -7.48 -9.10 1.46
C ILE A 153 -7.99 -9.69 0.15
N THR A 154 -9.28 -9.52 -0.08
CA THR A 154 -9.95 -9.86 -1.34
C THR A 154 -10.85 -8.72 -1.75
N VAL A 155 -10.77 -8.30 -3.01
CA VAL A 155 -11.68 -7.30 -3.58
C VAL A 155 -12.69 -8.00 -4.46
N TYR A 156 -13.93 -7.52 -4.42
CA TYR A 156 -15.04 -8.02 -5.21
C TYR A 156 -15.74 -6.87 -5.93
N GLU A 157 -16.22 -7.16 -7.13
CA GLU A 157 -17.20 -6.36 -7.83
C GLU A 157 -18.59 -6.98 -7.66
N SER A 158 -19.62 -6.14 -7.69
CA SER A 158 -21.01 -6.60 -7.73
C SER A 158 -21.45 -6.85 -9.16
N ILE A 159 -22.00 -8.04 -9.42
CA ILE A 159 -22.65 -8.36 -10.69
C ILE A 159 -24.03 -8.96 -10.44
N VAL A 160 -24.97 -8.71 -11.35
CA VAL A 160 -26.30 -9.32 -11.29
C VAL A 160 -26.27 -10.61 -12.09
N ASP A 161 -26.58 -11.73 -11.45
CA ASP A 161 -26.71 -13.03 -12.10
C ASP A 161 -28.10 -13.61 -11.88
N ILE A 162 -28.52 -14.54 -12.75
CA ILE A 162 -29.83 -15.18 -12.67
C ILE A 162 -29.68 -16.49 -11.89
N VAL A 163 -30.13 -16.48 -10.65
CA VAL A 163 -30.13 -17.64 -9.76
C VAL A 163 -31.58 -18.06 -9.55
N ASP A 164 -31.89 -19.33 -9.84
CA ASP A 164 -33.26 -19.87 -9.75
C ASP A 164 -34.31 -19.05 -10.50
N GLY A 165 -33.91 -18.45 -11.63
CA GLY A 165 -34.78 -17.64 -12.49
C GLY A 165 -35.07 -16.22 -11.97
N GLN A 166 -34.42 -15.78 -10.89
CA GLN A 166 -34.52 -14.43 -10.37
C GLN A 166 -33.17 -13.70 -10.46
N PRO A 167 -33.17 -12.41 -10.86
CA PRO A 167 -31.95 -11.61 -10.85
C PRO A 167 -31.53 -11.35 -9.40
N GLN A 168 -30.33 -11.75 -9.03
CA GLN A 168 -29.75 -11.54 -7.71
C GLN A 168 -28.36 -10.91 -7.81
N PRO A 169 -28.02 -9.93 -6.95
CA PRO A 169 -26.66 -9.44 -6.87
C PRO A 169 -25.75 -10.53 -6.29
N MET A 170 -24.58 -10.67 -6.89
CA MET A 170 -23.53 -11.61 -6.49
C MET A 170 -22.17 -10.92 -6.57
N PHE A 171 -21.19 -11.50 -5.88
CA PHE A 171 -19.82 -11.01 -5.89
C PHE A 171 -18.97 -11.77 -6.90
N ILE A 172 -18.12 -11.06 -7.63
CA ILE A 172 -17.06 -11.67 -8.44
C ILE A 172 -15.71 -11.11 -8.01
N LYS A 173 -14.71 -11.99 -7.85
CA LYS A 173 -13.38 -11.57 -7.39
C LYS A 173 -12.73 -10.64 -8.41
N ALA A 174 -12.21 -9.52 -7.96
CA ALA A 174 -11.48 -8.56 -8.77
C ALA A 174 -9.99 -8.57 -8.43
N ALA A 175 -9.15 -8.43 -9.46
CA ALA A 175 -7.73 -8.23 -9.28
C ALA A 175 -7.47 -6.80 -8.79
N TYR A 176 -6.47 -6.65 -7.92
CA TYR A 176 -6.04 -5.35 -7.42
C TYR A 176 -4.51 -5.28 -7.40
N LYS A 177 -3.98 -4.06 -7.45
CA LYS A 177 -2.60 -3.74 -7.13
C LYS A 177 -2.56 -2.88 -5.87
N VAL A 178 -1.46 -2.97 -5.11
CA VAL A 178 -1.16 -1.98 -4.08
C VAL A 178 -0.34 -0.89 -4.72
N GLU A 179 -0.80 0.34 -4.61
CA GLU A 179 -0.14 1.52 -5.17
C GLU A 179 0.24 2.45 -4.03
N THR A 180 1.42 3.05 -4.13
CA THR A 180 1.95 3.93 -3.08
C THR A 180 2.40 5.22 -3.70
N GLY A 181 1.88 6.35 -3.23
CA GLY A 181 2.49 7.64 -3.52
C GLY A 181 3.89 7.73 -2.89
N GLU A 182 4.75 8.65 -3.36
CA GLU A 182 6.13 8.73 -2.88
C GLU A 182 6.22 8.99 -1.37
N ALA A 183 5.41 9.91 -0.85
CA ALA A 183 5.35 10.19 0.59
C ALA A 183 4.85 8.98 1.40
N GLU A 184 3.85 8.26 0.87
CA GLU A 184 3.29 7.06 1.51
C GLU A 184 4.30 5.92 1.50
N ARG A 185 5.02 5.71 0.39
CA ARG A 185 6.08 4.72 0.26
C ARG A 185 7.16 4.94 1.33
N ILE A 186 7.61 6.18 1.50
CA ILE A 186 8.60 6.53 2.53
C ILE A 186 8.04 6.27 3.94
N ALA A 187 6.80 6.66 4.21
CA ALA A 187 6.18 6.45 5.52
C ALA A 187 6.00 4.96 5.84
N VAL A 188 5.52 4.16 4.89
CA VAL A 188 5.34 2.72 5.04
C VAL A 188 6.69 2.02 5.21
N ASP A 189 7.70 2.39 4.43
CA ASP A 189 9.06 1.85 4.56
C ASP A 189 9.64 2.15 5.95
N HIS A 190 9.47 3.40 6.43
CA HIS A 190 9.91 3.78 7.77
C HIS A 190 9.19 2.99 8.86
N VAL A 191 7.86 2.85 8.80
CA VAL A 191 7.09 2.09 9.79
C VAL A 191 7.45 0.60 9.77
N ALA A 192 7.68 0.02 8.59
CA ALA A 192 8.07 -1.38 8.44
C ALA A 192 9.46 -1.66 9.02
N HIS A 193 10.39 -0.70 8.92
CA HIS A 193 11.77 -0.82 9.42
C HIS A 193 12.00 -0.18 10.80
N ALA A 194 11.01 0.53 11.37
CA ALA A 194 11.12 1.19 12.68
C ALA A 194 11.40 0.21 13.82
N ALA A 195 10.96 -1.05 13.72
CA ALA A 195 11.28 -2.10 14.69
C ALA A 195 12.74 -2.58 14.60
N THR A 196 13.44 -2.29 13.50
CA THR A 196 14.83 -2.70 13.23
C THR A 196 15.83 -1.56 13.24
N HIS A 197 15.37 -0.31 13.26
CA HIS A 197 16.26 0.86 13.28
C HIS A 197 17.03 0.95 14.59
N GLN A 198 18.34 0.72 14.51
CA GLN A 198 19.28 1.20 15.51
C GLN A 198 19.54 2.69 15.25
N GLU A 199 19.47 3.52 16.28
CA GLU A 199 19.79 4.94 16.19
C GLU A 199 21.19 5.12 15.57
N GLY A 200 21.26 5.69 14.36
CA GLY A 200 22.52 5.97 13.65
C GLY A 200 22.66 5.35 12.25
N GLU A 201 21.69 4.57 11.76
CA GLU A 201 21.75 4.05 10.38
C GLU A 201 21.56 5.16 9.34
N SER A 202 22.46 5.19 8.35
CA SER A 202 22.43 6.17 7.25
C SER A 202 21.25 5.91 6.32
N SER A 203 20.59 6.98 5.85
CA SER A 203 19.51 6.91 4.84
C SER A 203 19.92 6.13 3.58
N LEU A 204 21.21 6.12 3.22
CA LEU A 204 21.75 5.31 2.14
C LEU A 204 21.63 3.79 2.41
N VAL A 205 21.87 3.37 3.65
CA VAL A 205 21.77 1.95 4.04
C VAL A 205 20.33 1.46 3.91
N ASN A 206 19.36 2.28 4.34
CA ASN A 206 17.94 1.96 4.17
C ASN A 206 17.55 1.84 2.69
N HIS A 207 17.99 2.79 1.86
CA HIS A 207 17.72 2.75 0.42
C HIS A 207 18.32 1.50 -0.25
N LEU A 208 19.59 1.18 0.04
CA LEU A 208 20.27 0.00 -0.49
C LEU A 208 19.65 -1.31 0.03
N SER A 209 19.23 -1.34 1.30
CA SER A 209 18.52 -2.49 1.88
C SER A 209 17.20 -2.75 1.17
N GLY A 210 16.42 -1.69 0.91
CA GLY A 210 15.18 -1.78 0.12
C GLY A 210 15.42 -2.34 -1.29
N GLN A 211 16.44 -1.83 -2.01
CA GLN A 211 16.82 -2.36 -3.31
C GLN A 211 17.27 -3.82 -3.24
N GLN A 212 18.09 -4.18 -2.24
CA GLN A 212 18.54 -5.55 -2.04
C GLN A 212 17.38 -6.52 -1.79
N ASN A 213 16.42 -6.12 -0.96
CA ASN A 213 15.21 -6.91 -0.69
C ASN A 213 14.35 -7.10 -1.94
N ALA A 214 14.18 -6.05 -2.75
CA ALA A 214 13.49 -6.14 -4.04
C ALA A 214 14.18 -7.12 -5.00
N ILE A 215 15.52 -7.06 -5.11
CA ILE A 215 16.31 -8.00 -5.92
C ILE A 215 16.15 -9.43 -5.40
N LYS A 216 16.18 -9.63 -4.07
CA LYS A 216 16.00 -10.95 -3.44
C LYS A 216 14.60 -11.52 -3.69
N MET A 217 13.56 -10.69 -3.66
CA MET A 217 12.19 -11.09 -4.00
C MET A 217 12.09 -11.50 -5.47
N LEU A 218 12.74 -10.75 -6.38
CA LEU A 218 12.78 -11.10 -7.80
C LEU A 218 13.52 -12.42 -8.05
N ASP A 219 14.69 -12.61 -7.44
CA ASP A 219 15.45 -13.87 -7.51
C ASP A 219 14.62 -15.07 -7.05
N THR A 220 13.88 -14.91 -5.95
CA THR A 220 12.98 -15.96 -5.43
C THR A 220 11.89 -16.32 -6.46
N ARG A 221 11.30 -15.33 -7.13
CA ARG A 221 10.28 -15.55 -8.16
C ARG A 221 10.86 -16.21 -9.42
N ILE A 222 12.04 -15.78 -9.86
CA ILE A 222 12.74 -16.38 -11.01
C ILE A 222 13.07 -17.85 -10.74
N LYS A 223 13.57 -18.16 -9.53
CA LYS A 223 13.83 -19.54 -9.11
C LYS A 223 12.58 -20.41 -9.14
N LEU A 224 11.46 -19.90 -8.64
CA LEU A 224 10.18 -20.61 -8.66
C LEU A 224 9.71 -20.91 -10.09
N LEU A 225 9.83 -19.95 -11.02
CA LEU A 225 9.49 -20.17 -12.43
C LEU A 225 10.42 -21.21 -13.08
N HIS A 226 11.71 -21.17 -12.75
CA HIS A 226 12.68 -22.14 -13.26
C HIS A 226 12.41 -23.56 -12.72
N GLU A 227 12.11 -23.71 -11.44
CA GLU A 227 11.73 -24.99 -10.82
C GLU A 227 10.43 -25.54 -11.43
N TYR A 228 9.42 -24.69 -11.64
CA TYR A 228 8.19 -25.05 -12.33
C TYR A 228 8.45 -25.62 -13.74
N LEU A 229 9.31 -24.96 -14.53
CA LEU A 229 9.67 -25.43 -15.87
C LEU A 229 10.40 -26.79 -15.82
N GLN A 230 11.32 -26.98 -14.87
CA GLN A 230 12.01 -28.26 -14.69
C GLN A 230 11.02 -29.38 -14.31
N ASP A 231 10.08 -29.11 -13.41
CA ASP A 231 9.09 -30.08 -12.98
C ASP A 231 8.04 -30.40 -14.05
N SER A 232 7.69 -29.42 -14.90
CA SER A 232 6.87 -29.63 -16.11
C SER A 232 7.57 -30.56 -17.12
N VAL A 233 8.88 -30.36 -17.35
CA VAL A 233 9.68 -31.24 -18.22
C VAL A 233 9.82 -32.64 -17.64
N ASN A 234 10.01 -32.76 -16.33
CA ASN A 234 10.13 -34.04 -15.62
C ASN A 234 8.78 -34.76 -15.41
N GLY A 235 7.66 -34.13 -15.78
CA GLY A 235 6.32 -34.71 -15.67
C GLY A 235 5.75 -34.77 -14.25
N LYS A 236 6.31 -34.00 -13.29
CA LYS A 236 5.78 -33.93 -11.92
C LYS A 236 4.55 -33.03 -11.81
N VAL A 237 4.43 -32.05 -12.70
CA VAL A 237 3.34 -31.06 -12.73
C VAL A 237 2.72 -31.05 -14.13
N PRO A 238 1.37 -30.95 -14.26
CA PRO A 238 0.72 -30.84 -15.57
C PRO A 238 1.18 -29.57 -16.30
N LYS A 239 1.39 -29.70 -17.61
CA LYS A 239 1.85 -28.60 -18.46
C LYS A 239 0.74 -27.58 -18.67
N ASP A 240 0.99 -26.34 -18.28
CA ASP A 240 0.14 -25.19 -18.61
C ASP A 240 0.78 -24.42 -19.77
N HIS A 241 0.24 -24.64 -20.97
CA HIS A 241 0.76 -24.01 -22.18
C HIS A 241 0.56 -22.49 -22.23
N ASP A 242 -0.43 -21.95 -21.52
CA ASP A 242 -0.61 -20.50 -21.44
C ASP A 242 0.48 -19.86 -20.58
N LEU A 243 0.80 -20.48 -19.45
CA LEU A 243 1.89 -20.04 -18.57
C LEU A 243 3.25 -20.17 -19.26
N GLU A 244 3.52 -21.29 -19.93
CA GLU A 244 4.77 -21.50 -20.70
C GLU A 244 4.97 -20.43 -21.78
N ARG A 245 3.88 -20.06 -22.48
CA ARG A 245 3.89 -18.98 -23.49
C ARG A 245 4.17 -17.62 -22.86
N GLN A 246 3.58 -17.33 -21.70
CA GLN A 246 3.86 -16.08 -20.96
C GLN A 246 5.33 -16.00 -20.53
N ILE A 247 5.90 -17.09 -20.01
CA ILE A 247 7.32 -17.15 -19.63
C ILE A 247 8.22 -16.93 -20.86
N SER A 248 7.91 -17.60 -21.99
CA SER A 248 8.66 -17.39 -23.24
C SER A 248 8.60 -15.93 -23.71
N SER A 249 7.41 -15.31 -23.66
CA SER A 249 7.27 -13.88 -23.99
C SER A 249 8.07 -12.98 -23.05
N LEU A 250 8.20 -13.33 -21.77
CA LEU A 250 9.00 -12.56 -20.81
C LEU A 250 10.49 -12.64 -21.18
N CYS A 251 11.00 -13.85 -21.43
CA CYS A 251 12.41 -14.06 -21.81
C CYS A 251 12.76 -13.32 -23.11
N ASN A 252 11.88 -13.35 -24.11
CA ASN A 252 12.10 -12.69 -25.40
C ASN A 252 12.06 -11.16 -25.33
N ARG A 253 11.53 -10.57 -24.25
CA ARG A 253 11.52 -9.12 -24.02
C ARG A 253 12.81 -8.62 -23.37
N LEU A 254 13.68 -9.51 -22.92
CA LEU A 254 14.95 -9.14 -22.31
C LEU A 254 16.04 -9.02 -23.39
N PRO A 255 16.85 -7.95 -23.38
CA PRO A 255 16.85 -6.80 -22.46
C PRO A 255 15.77 -5.76 -22.82
N THR A 256 14.97 -5.34 -21.82
CA THR A 256 13.81 -4.44 -21.98
C THR A 256 14.17 -3.01 -22.37
N ILE A 257 15.43 -2.60 -22.14
CA ILE A 257 15.93 -1.25 -22.37
C ILE A 257 17.27 -1.36 -23.10
N SER A 258 17.29 -1.05 -24.40
CA SER A 258 18.49 -1.13 -25.24
C SER A 258 18.49 -0.15 -26.42
N GLY A 259 17.75 0.95 -26.31
CA GLY A 259 17.67 1.99 -27.34
C GLY A 259 18.73 3.08 -27.19
N GLN A 260 19.23 3.61 -28.29
CA GLN A 260 20.19 4.74 -28.29
C GLN A 260 19.63 5.98 -27.59
N ALA A 261 18.33 6.27 -27.76
CA ALA A 261 17.68 7.40 -27.11
C ALA A 261 17.69 7.29 -25.57
N PHE A 262 17.55 6.07 -25.03
CA PHE A 262 17.64 5.84 -23.59
C PHE A 262 19.07 6.07 -23.09
N GLU A 263 20.08 5.61 -23.82
CA GLU A 263 21.48 5.81 -23.42
C GLU A 263 21.85 7.30 -23.38
N GLU A 264 21.39 8.06 -24.37
CA GLU A 264 21.57 9.52 -24.41
C GLU A 264 20.90 10.20 -23.21
N GLU A 265 19.63 9.88 -22.93
CA GLU A 265 18.89 10.43 -21.79
C GLU A 265 19.50 10.02 -20.44
N PHE A 266 19.88 8.75 -20.29
CA PHE A 266 20.55 8.23 -19.10
C PHE A 266 21.89 8.93 -18.85
N MET A 267 22.69 9.15 -19.89
CA MET A 267 23.95 9.88 -19.78
C MET A 267 23.74 11.35 -19.41
N THR A 268 22.69 11.99 -19.96
CA THR A 268 22.33 13.36 -19.56
C THR A 268 21.98 13.42 -18.07
N GLU A 269 21.07 12.57 -17.60
CA GLU A 269 20.68 12.52 -16.19
C GLU A 269 21.86 12.21 -15.27
N TYR A 270 22.71 11.25 -15.65
CA TYR A 270 23.92 10.90 -14.91
C TYR A 270 24.88 12.09 -14.76
N ASN A 271 25.12 12.82 -15.85
CA ASN A 271 25.99 14.00 -15.83
C ASN A 271 25.40 15.13 -14.98
N ASP A 272 24.08 15.34 -15.02
CA ASP A 272 23.39 16.37 -14.24
C ASP A 272 23.46 16.08 -12.72
N VAL A 273 23.24 14.81 -12.33
CA VAL A 273 23.38 14.38 -10.94
C VAL A 273 24.82 14.53 -10.46
N LEU A 274 25.80 14.16 -11.30
CA LEU A 274 27.23 14.30 -10.97
C LEU A 274 27.63 15.77 -10.79
N LEU A 275 27.20 16.64 -11.70
CA LEU A 275 27.47 18.08 -11.63
C LEU A 275 26.84 18.70 -10.38
N THR A 276 25.60 18.36 -10.08
CA THR A 276 24.87 18.86 -8.90
C THR A 276 25.55 18.41 -7.61
N SER A 277 25.97 17.14 -7.54
CA SER A 277 26.69 16.59 -6.40
C SER A 277 28.07 17.23 -6.22
N TYR A 278 28.78 17.48 -7.32
CA TYR A 278 30.07 18.20 -7.29
C TYR A 278 29.91 19.63 -6.77
N LEU A 279 28.92 20.38 -7.29
CA LEU A 279 28.62 21.73 -6.82
C LEU A 279 28.26 21.74 -5.33
N ALA A 280 27.41 20.82 -4.86
CA ALA A 280 27.07 20.68 -3.45
C ALA A 280 28.31 20.40 -2.56
N THR A 281 29.25 19.59 -3.07
CA THR A 281 30.50 19.28 -2.38
C THR A 281 31.42 20.50 -2.29
N VAL A 282 31.52 21.27 -3.37
CA VAL A 282 32.26 22.55 -3.38
C VAL A 282 31.62 23.55 -2.41
N THR A 283 30.29 23.67 -2.38
CA THR A 283 29.57 24.53 -1.43
C THR A 283 29.85 24.12 0.02
N LYS A 284 29.80 22.82 0.34
CA LYS A 284 30.18 22.31 1.67
C LYS A 284 31.64 22.62 2.01
N GLY A 285 32.55 22.50 1.04
CA GLY A 285 33.97 22.85 1.20
C GLY A 285 34.17 24.34 1.52
N ILE A 286 33.49 25.23 0.79
CA ILE A 286 33.51 26.68 1.03
C ILE A 286 32.95 26.99 2.42
N HIS A 287 31.85 26.35 2.81
CA HIS A 287 31.28 26.51 4.14
C HIS A 287 32.27 26.09 5.24
N ALA A 288 32.92 24.92 5.10
CA ALA A 288 33.94 24.47 6.04
C ALA A 288 35.15 25.43 6.11
N MET A 289 35.58 26.01 4.98
CA MET A 289 36.62 27.04 4.96
C MET A 289 36.18 28.32 5.66
N SER A 290 34.94 28.78 5.44
CA SER A 290 34.38 29.94 6.14
C SER A 290 34.37 29.71 7.65
N ASP A 291 33.85 28.57 8.10
CA ASP A 291 33.84 28.18 9.51
C ASP A 291 35.25 28.15 10.12
N MET A 292 36.23 27.70 9.34
CA MET A 292 37.63 27.67 9.77
C MET A 292 38.21 29.09 9.92
N VAL A 293 37.91 29.98 8.96
CA VAL A 293 38.32 31.38 9.01
C VAL A 293 37.68 32.09 10.20
N ASP A 294 36.39 31.86 10.46
CA ASP A 294 35.69 32.44 11.60
C ASP A 294 36.31 32.00 12.92
N LYS A 295 36.55 30.69 13.09
CA LYS A 295 37.24 30.15 14.28
C LYS A 295 38.66 30.71 14.41
N PHE A 296 39.41 30.85 13.32
CA PHE A 296 40.75 31.42 13.33
C PHE A 296 40.74 32.88 13.77
N ASN A 297 39.81 33.70 13.25
CA ASN A 297 39.68 35.11 13.62
C ASN A 297 39.34 35.30 15.10
N VAL A 298 38.50 34.44 15.67
CA VAL A 298 38.21 34.43 17.12
C VAL A 298 39.47 34.11 17.93
N VAL A 299 40.26 33.10 17.55
CA VAL A 299 41.50 32.75 18.27
C VAL A 299 42.57 33.84 18.12
N ALA A 300 42.74 34.37 16.91
CA ALA A 300 43.73 35.42 16.63
C ALA A 300 43.43 36.72 17.39
N SER A 301 42.14 37.12 17.45
CA SER A 301 41.71 38.27 18.25
C SER A 301 41.91 38.04 19.75
N GLN A 302 41.64 36.83 20.28
CA GLN A 302 41.92 36.50 21.68
C GLN A 302 43.43 36.57 22.02
N ASN A 303 44.31 36.12 21.13
CA ASN A 303 45.76 36.21 21.33
C ASN A 303 46.28 37.67 21.32
N SER A 304 45.65 38.55 20.55
CA SER A 304 46.01 39.98 20.53
C SER A 304 45.73 40.69 21.88
N HIS A 305 44.68 40.26 22.60
CA HIS A 305 44.36 40.78 23.94
C HIS A 305 45.29 40.23 25.04
N HIS A 306 45.81 39.00 24.89
CA HIS A 306 46.77 38.44 25.86
C HIS A 306 48.19 39.05 25.73
N GLY A 307 48.56 39.58 24.57
CA GLY A 307 49.86 40.24 24.32
C GLY A 307 49.99 41.65 24.90
N GLN A 308 48.89 42.40 25.07
CA GLN A 308 48.93 43.76 25.62
C GLN A 308 49.00 43.82 27.16
N GLY A 309 48.67 42.73 27.87
CA GLY A 309 48.68 42.69 29.33
C GLY A 309 50.06 42.55 29.99
N ARG A 310 51.12 42.27 29.23
CA ARG A 310 52.44 41.88 29.79
C ARG A 310 53.56 42.92 29.64
N ALA A 311 53.33 44.03 28.93
CA ALA A 311 54.37 45.02 28.63
C ALA A 311 54.49 46.20 29.63
N ARG A 312 53.77 46.19 30.77
CA ARG A 312 53.68 47.38 31.66
C ARG A 312 54.03 47.14 33.14
N ARG A 313 54.92 46.19 33.45
CA ARG A 313 55.38 45.95 34.83
C ARG A 313 56.89 45.69 34.88
N GLY A 314 57.68 46.76 34.85
CA GLY A 314 59.13 46.66 35.03
C GLY A 314 59.86 47.94 34.60
N LEU A 315 59.61 49.05 35.28
CA LEU A 315 60.51 50.23 35.35
C LEU A 315 59.89 51.27 36.30
N MET A 316 60.17 51.13 37.59
CA MET A 316 60.24 52.23 38.55
C MET A 316 61.15 51.76 39.69
N GLY A 317 62.31 52.41 39.80
CA GLY A 317 63.11 52.42 41.02
C GLY A 317 62.55 53.40 42.03
#